data_AF-A0A1E7EJJ3-F1
#
_entry.id   AF-A0A1E7EJJ3-F1
#
_cell.length_a   1.000
_cell.length_b   1.000
_cell.length_c   1.000
_cell.angle_alpha   90.00
_cell.angle_beta   90.00
_cell.angle_gamma   90.00
#
_symmetry.space_group_name_H-M   'P 1'
#
loop_
_entity.id
_entity.type
_entity.pdbx_description
1 polymer ?
#
loop_
_entity_poly.entity_id
_entity_poly.type
_entity_poly.pdbx_seq_one_letter_code
_entity_poly.pdbx_strand_id
1 'polypeptide(L)'
;MGRKQKLRQERKIKNKNPTSAVVTTAPEATVEAASEGRMPEAAMKAIADEIDNMFPKSDEYVQAMMDMDTEIINGNEHYKLNNIEQYVLFKQGATEHGCVHSMLLMGKILRIWSATTKGHCNPPPMYIHLAYPWLLEGAIRGSFRCIMNLIGECYMHQAGPDRRTDALFDYWGKIANNTDTRIPALGLNELKYRLGRKCVICSKTDTKTLTLTQCMGCSFHCYCSESCQTTHWNEHNHRGECKQLRILHKYHKPYAKAIRDAAIRGDIHPALEKLQYKLGLSRPLEDYQELIDYNTHDGKLINPKDYVVAREDGTVWVGSFPSMCVSG
;
A
#
# COMPACT_ATOMS: atom_id res chain seq x y z
N MET A 1 21.00 28.16 -12.35
CA MET A 1 19.95 27.18 -12.73
C MET A 1 20.20 25.87 -12.02
N GLY A 2 19.24 25.34 -11.27
CA GLY A 2 19.40 24.10 -10.49
C GLY A 2 19.51 22.86 -11.37
N ARG A 3 20.33 21.88 -10.95
CA ARG A 3 20.66 20.63 -11.69
C ARG A 3 19.42 19.86 -12.21
N LYS A 4 18.28 19.97 -11.53
CA LYS A 4 16.99 19.35 -11.95
C LYS A 4 16.29 20.07 -13.12
N GLN A 5 16.51 21.37 -13.30
CA GLN A 5 15.93 22.16 -14.39
C GLN A 5 16.60 21.82 -15.74
N LYS A 6 17.90 21.48 -15.71
CA LYS A 6 18.67 21.02 -16.87
C LYS A 6 18.15 19.70 -17.45
N LEU A 7 17.79 18.73 -16.59
CA LEU A 7 17.18 17.46 -17.01
C LEU A 7 15.82 17.62 -17.69
N ARG A 8 15.02 18.63 -17.31
CA ARG A 8 13.74 18.94 -18.00
C ARG A 8 13.97 19.58 -19.37
N GLN A 9 15.02 20.39 -19.56
CA GLN A 9 15.36 20.95 -20.86
C GLN A 9 15.97 19.91 -21.81
N GLU A 10 16.85 19.03 -21.34
CA GLU A 10 17.44 17.96 -22.15
C GLU A 10 16.39 16.98 -22.72
N ARG A 11 15.31 16.69 -21.96
CA ARG A 11 14.18 15.89 -22.47
C ARG A 11 13.35 16.60 -23.53
N LYS A 12 13.26 17.94 -23.50
CA LYS A 12 12.57 18.72 -24.55
C LYS A 12 13.38 18.78 -25.85
N ILE A 13 14.71 18.72 -25.77
CA ILE A 13 15.60 18.76 -26.95
C ILE A 13 15.61 17.41 -27.69
N LYS A 14 15.62 16.27 -26.97
CA LYS A 14 15.59 14.94 -27.62
C LYS A 14 14.29 14.62 -28.36
N ASN A 15 13.20 15.35 -28.11
CA ASN A 15 11.90 15.11 -28.73
C ASN A 15 11.61 16.02 -29.96
N LYS A 16 12.61 16.75 -30.46
CA LYS A 16 12.46 17.75 -31.52
C LYS A 16 13.19 17.45 -32.83
N ASN A 17 13.65 16.22 -33.06
CA ASN A 17 14.12 15.80 -34.38
C ASN A 17 13.00 15.07 -35.14
N PRO A 18 12.24 15.73 -36.03
CA PRO A 18 11.43 15.05 -37.00
C PRO A 18 12.36 14.60 -38.14
N THR A 19 12.63 13.30 -38.22
CA THR A 19 13.21 12.71 -39.43
C THR A 19 12.12 12.73 -40.49
N SER A 20 12.24 13.65 -41.44
CA SER A 20 11.38 13.72 -42.62
C SER A 20 11.62 12.47 -43.47
N ALA A 21 10.63 11.58 -43.52
CA ALA A 21 10.62 10.41 -44.38
C ALA A 21 9.45 10.51 -45.36
N VAL A 22 9.76 10.10 -46.59
CA VAL A 22 8.96 10.19 -47.82
C VAL A 22 7.58 9.57 -47.65
N VAL A 23 6.56 10.30 -48.10
CA VAL A 23 5.16 9.88 -48.18
C VAL A 23 5.01 8.84 -49.30
N THR A 24 4.74 7.60 -48.93
CA THR A 24 4.14 6.60 -49.81
C THR A 24 2.75 6.30 -49.26
N THR A 25 1.73 6.67 -50.03
CA THR A 25 0.31 6.43 -49.71
C THR A 25 0.02 4.93 -49.77
N ALA A 26 -0.21 4.33 -48.61
CA ALA A 26 -0.74 2.99 -48.41
C ALA A 26 -2.23 3.08 -48.01
N PRO A 27 -3.04 2.06 -48.31
CA PRO A 27 -4.49 2.12 -48.18
C PRO A 27 -4.94 2.23 -46.72
N GLU A 28 -6.02 2.96 -46.52
CA GLU A 28 -6.78 3.13 -45.27
C GLU A 28 -7.19 1.75 -44.73
N ALA A 29 -6.35 1.19 -43.85
CA ALA A 29 -6.73 0.11 -42.98
C ALA A 29 -7.42 0.72 -41.76
N THR A 30 -8.72 0.43 -41.63
CA THR A 30 -9.51 0.69 -40.43
C THR A 30 -8.77 0.13 -39.22
N VAL A 31 -8.16 1.01 -38.43
CA VAL A 31 -7.54 0.65 -37.16
C VAL A 31 -8.69 0.33 -36.21
N GLU A 32 -9.08 -0.94 -36.13
CA GLU A 32 -9.82 -1.44 -34.97
C GLU A 32 -9.01 -1.05 -33.74
N ALA A 33 -9.58 -0.15 -32.93
CA ALA A 33 -9.02 0.20 -31.65
C ALA A 33 -8.92 -1.10 -30.84
N ALA A 34 -7.72 -1.67 -30.78
CA ALA A 34 -7.41 -2.82 -29.95
C ALA A 34 -7.84 -2.44 -28.54
N SER A 35 -9.00 -2.97 -28.12
CA SER A 35 -9.53 -2.73 -26.78
C SER A 35 -8.42 -3.10 -25.82
N GLU A 36 -7.94 -2.14 -25.03
CA GLU A 36 -6.89 -2.35 -24.05
C GLU A 36 -7.25 -3.59 -23.23
N GLY A 37 -6.58 -4.71 -23.54
CA GLY A 37 -7.02 -6.04 -23.13
C GLY A 37 -6.97 -6.16 -21.62
N ARG A 38 -8.10 -5.91 -20.96
CA ARG A 38 -8.21 -6.09 -19.52
C ARG A 38 -8.07 -7.59 -19.23
N MET A 39 -6.99 -7.95 -18.54
CA MET A 39 -6.78 -9.34 -18.12
C MET A 39 -7.98 -9.81 -17.28
N PRO A 40 -8.53 -11.01 -17.53
CA PRO A 40 -9.64 -11.54 -16.75
C PRO A 40 -9.30 -11.58 -15.26
N GLU A 41 -10.24 -11.24 -14.40
CA GLU A 41 -10.05 -11.21 -12.95
C GLU A 41 -9.58 -12.57 -12.39
N ALA A 42 -10.13 -13.67 -12.92
CA ALA A 42 -9.71 -15.03 -12.55
C ALA A 42 -8.22 -15.29 -12.86
N ALA A 43 -7.70 -14.79 -13.99
CA ALA A 43 -6.29 -14.92 -14.34
C ALA A 43 -5.41 -14.09 -13.40
N MET A 44 -5.84 -12.87 -13.04
CA MET A 44 -5.14 -12.05 -12.05
C MET A 44 -5.09 -12.72 -10.69
N LYS A 45 -6.21 -13.31 -10.27
CA LYS A 45 -6.30 -14.06 -9.01
C LYS A 45 -5.36 -15.27 -9.01
N ALA A 46 -5.31 -16.04 -10.10
CA ALA A 46 -4.44 -17.20 -10.23
C ALA A 46 -2.94 -16.82 -10.14
N ILE A 47 -2.51 -15.76 -10.83
CA ILE A 47 -1.14 -15.25 -10.74
C ILE A 47 -0.84 -14.80 -9.31
N ALA A 48 -1.77 -14.08 -8.67
CA ALA A 48 -1.61 -13.66 -7.28
C ALA A 48 -1.50 -14.85 -6.31
N ASP A 49 -2.30 -15.89 -6.51
CA ASP A 49 -2.22 -17.16 -5.76
C ASP A 49 -0.84 -17.81 -5.94
N GLU A 50 -0.35 -17.92 -7.17
CA GLU A 50 0.97 -18.50 -7.49
C GLU A 50 2.12 -17.74 -6.81
N ILE A 51 2.12 -16.41 -6.90
CA ILE A 51 3.17 -15.55 -6.31
C ILE A 51 3.17 -15.70 -4.78
N ASP A 52 2.01 -15.66 -4.15
CA ASP A 52 1.94 -15.67 -2.68
C ASP A 52 2.10 -17.09 -2.11
N ASN A 53 1.79 -18.15 -2.87
CA ASN A 53 2.08 -19.53 -2.46
C ASN A 53 3.58 -19.85 -2.39
N MET A 54 4.45 -18.96 -2.87
CA MET A 54 5.90 -19.07 -2.65
C MET A 54 6.30 -18.84 -1.19
N PHE A 55 5.49 -18.14 -0.39
CA PHE A 55 5.79 -17.90 1.02
C PHE A 55 5.40 -19.11 1.88
N PRO A 56 6.24 -19.49 2.87
CA PRO A 56 5.92 -20.57 3.78
C PRO A 56 4.67 -20.23 4.61
N LYS A 57 3.88 -21.26 4.89
CA LYS A 57 2.73 -21.21 5.79
C LYS A 57 3.23 -21.65 7.18
N SER A 58 2.88 -20.91 8.22
CA SER A 58 3.13 -21.38 9.59
C SER A 58 2.09 -22.42 10.00
N ASP A 59 2.39 -23.19 11.03
CA ASP A 59 1.45 -24.19 11.56
C ASP A 59 0.18 -23.52 12.09
N GLU A 60 0.28 -22.33 12.70
CA GLU A 60 -0.87 -21.56 13.18
C GLU A 60 -1.76 -21.10 12.01
N TYR A 61 -1.15 -20.71 10.88
CA TYR A 61 -1.92 -20.38 9.68
C TYR A 61 -2.68 -21.61 9.18
N VAL A 62 -2.01 -22.76 9.08
CA VAL A 62 -2.62 -24.01 8.61
C VAL A 62 -3.76 -24.40 9.55
N GLN A 63 -3.53 -24.41 10.85
CA GLN A 63 -4.54 -24.72 11.87
C GLN A 63 -5.75 -23.80 11.76
N ALA A 64 -5.54 -22.48 11.67
CA ALA A 64 -6.63 -21.51 11.54
C ALA A 64 -7.42 -21.64 10.22
N MET A 65 -6.78 -22.15 9.15
CA MET A 65 -7.44 -22.39 7.86
C MET A 65 -8.21 -23.70 7.80
N MET A 66 -7.77 -24.76 8.49
CA MET A 66 -8.43 -26.08 8.46
C MET A 66 -9.90 -26.00 8.87
N ASP A 67 -10.27 -25.08 9.76
CA ASP A 67 -11.64 -24.92 10.26
C ASP A 67 -12.51 -23.95 9.44
N MET A 68 -11.93 -23.25 8.46
CA MET A 68 -12.72 -22.49 7.48
C MET A 68 -13.31 -23.39 6.40
N ASP A 69 -12.60 -24.46 6.02
CA ASP A 69 -12.95 -25.32 4.90
C ASP A 69 -13.72 -26.59 5.31
N THR A 70 -13.96 -26.82 6.62
CA THR A 70 -14.80 -27.93 7.09
C THR A 70 -16.26 -27.74 6.67
N GLU A 71 -16.60 -28.29 5.51
CA GLU A 71 -17.94 -28.77 5.20
C GLU A 71 -18.30 -29.86 6.23
N ILE A 72 -19.59 -29.99 6.58
CA ILE A 72 -20.07 -31.02 7.51
C ILE A 72 -19.86 -32.39 6.84
N ILE A 73 -18.70 -33.00 7.05
CA ILE A 73 -18.39 -34.34 6.56
C ILE A 73 -18.86 -35.33 7.64
N ASN A 74 -19.91 -36.10 7.33
CA ASN A 74 -20.38 -37.26 8.10
C ASN A 74 -20.99 -37.02 9.49
N GLY A 75 -21.56 -35.84 9.76
CA GLY A 75 -22.39 -35.62 10.95
C GLY A 75 -21.66 -35.65 12.30
N ASN A 76 -20.33 -35.77 12.31
CA ASN A 76 -19.51 -35.51 13.49
C ASN A 76 -19.20 -34.01 13.52
N GLU A 77 -19.56 -33.35 14.62
CA GLU A 77 -19.20 -31.95 14.86
C GLU A 77 -17.67 -31.85 14.98
N HIS A 78 -17.01 -31.52 13.88
CA HIS A 78 -15.62 -31.05 13.94
C HIS A 78 -15.63 -29.72 14.69
N TYR A 79 -14.78 -29.60 15.71
CA TYR A 79 -14.66 -28.38 16.51
C TYR A 79 -14.27 -27.22 15.59
N LYS A 80 -15.22 -26.33 15.31
CA LYS A 80 -15.00 -25.15 14.48
C LYS A 80 -14.45 -24.04 15.37
N LEU A 81 -13.21 -23.63 15.12
CA LEU A 81 -12.64 -22.46 15.80
C LEU A 81 -13.54 -21.26 15.62
N ASN A 82 -13.74 -20.51 16.71
CA ASN A 82 -14.42 -19.23 16.64
C ASN A 82 -13.48 -18.15 16.06
N ASN A 83 -14.05 -17.01 15.68
CA ASN A 83 -13.28 -15.93 15.06
C ASN A 83 -12.14 -15.38 15.95
N ILE A 84 -12.27 -15.47 17.27
CA ILE A 84 -11.25 -15.00 18.23
C ILE A 84 -10.07 -15.97 18.21
N GLU A 85 -10.33 -17.28 18.23
CA GLU A 85 -9.29 -18.30 18.18
C GLU A 85 -8.51 -18.23 16.86
N GLN A 86 -9.21 -18.08 15.72
CA GLN A 86 -8.57 -17.85 14.43
C GLN A 86 -7.72 -16.59 14.42
N TYR A 87 -8.22 -15.49 14.98
CA TYR A 87 -7.47 -14.24 15.09
C TYR A 87 -6.18 -14.43 15.91
N VAL A 88 -6.25 -15.14 17.04
CA VAL A 88 -5.08 -15.42 17.88
C VAL A 88 -4.04 -16.22 17.10
N LEU A 89 -4.44 -17.27 16.39
CA LEU A 89 -3.54 -18.09 15.58
C LEU A 89 -2.91 -17.29 14.44
N PHE A 90 -3.68 -16.49 13.69
CA PHE A 90 -3.10 -15.64 12.65
C PHE A 90 -2.16 -14.59 13.23
N LYS A 91 -2.51 -13.98 14.37
CA LYS A 91 -1.64 -13.03 15.03
C LYS A 91 -0.32 -13.70 15.41
N GLN A 92 -0.37 -14.88 16.04
CA GLN A 92 0.80 -15.65 16.43
C GLN A 92 1.67 -16.02 15.22
N GLY A 93 1.08 -16.59 14.17
CA GLY A 93 1.81 -16.94 12.94
C GLY A 93 2.46 -15.70 12.28
N ALA A 94 1.81 -14.55 12.34
CA ALA A 94 2.37 -13.30 11.83
C ALA A 94 3.51 -12.76 12.72
N THR A 95 3.37 -12.80 14.05
CA THR A 95 4.34 -12.20 14.99
C THR A 95 5.54 -13.07 15.28
N GLU A 96 5.33 -14.38 15.47
CA GLU A 96 6.37 -15.32 15.90
C GLU A 96 7.11 -15.93 14.70
N HIS A 97 6.38 -16.20 13.62
CA HIS A 97 6.93 -16.88 12.44
C HIS A 97 7.06 -15.97 11.22
N GLY A 98 6.64 -14.70 11.32
CA GLY A 98 6.68 -13.77 10.19
C GLY A 98 5.85 -14.25 9.00
N CYS A 99 4.80 -15.06 9.24
CA CYS A 99 4.00 -15.68 8.19
C CYS A 99 3.21 -14.63 7.40
N VAL A 100 3.55 -14.48 6.13
CA VAL A 100 2.95 -13.48 5.23
C VAL A 100 1.46 -13.77 4.97
N HIS A 101 1.07 -15.04 4.94
CA HIS A 101 -0.34 -15.42 4.79
C HIS A 101 -1.17 -15.02 6.01
N SER A 102 -0.63 -15.19 7.21
CA SER A 102 -1.27 -14.72 8.44
C SER A 102 -1.39 -13.20 8.46
N MET A 103 -0.37 -12.45 8.02
CA MET A 103 -0.46 -10.99 7.90
C MET A 103 -1.57 -10.54 6.94
N LEU A 104 -1.72 -11.22 5.80
CA LEU A 104 -2.82 -10.96 4.86
C LEU A 104 -4.18 -11.18 5.52
N LEU A 105 -4.35 -12.31 6.24
CA LEU A 105 -5.61 -12.64 6.89
C LEU A 105 -5.90 -11.74 8.07
N MET A 106 -4.90 -11.34 8.87
CA MET A 106 -5.05 -10.30 9.89
C MET A 106 -5.59 -9.01 9.29
N GLY A 107 -5.04 -8.56 8.16
CA GLY A 107 -5.53 -7.40 7.43
C GLY A 107 -6.98 -7.54 6.95
N LYS A 108 -7.41 -8.75 6.54
CA LYS A 108 -8.78 -9.01 6.10
C LYS A 108 -9.78 -9.13 7.26
N ILE A 109 -9.43 -9.86 8.31
CA ILE A 109 -10.29 -10.11 9.48
C ILE A 109 -10.61 -8.80 10.19
N LEU A 110 -9.59 -7.96 10.44
CA LEU A 110 -9.76 -6.65 11.07
C LEU A 110 -10.67 -5.71 10.26
N ARG A 111 -10.80 -5.94 8.94
CA ARG A 111 -11.78 -5.22 8.11
C ARG A 111 -13.19 -5.82 8.20
N ILE A 112 -13.32 -7.15 8.18
CA ILE A 112 -14.62 -7.83 8.12
C ILE A 112 -15.35 -7.76 9.47
N TRP A 113 -14.63 -7.79 10.59
CA TRP A 113 -15.25 -7.77 11.92
C TRP A 113 -16.12 -6.51 12.16
N SER A 114 -15.92 -5.49 11.34
CA SER A 114 -16.72 -4.27 11.25
C SER A 114 -18.10 -4.44 10.59
N ALA A 115 -18.46 -5.58 10.01
CA ALA A 115 -19.69 -5.71 9.21
C ALA A 115 -20.81 -6.55 9.86
N THR A 116 -20.52 -7.31 10.92
CA THR A 116 -21.40 -8.42 11.35
C THR A 116 -22.22 -8.18 12.61
N THR A 117 -22.07 -7.07 13.33
CA THR A 117 -22.99 -6.73 14.44
C THR A 117 -24.30 -6.16 13.91
N LYS A 118 -25.17 -7.05 13.39
CA LYS A 118 -26.58 -6.76 13.08
C LYS A 118 -27.31 -6.47 14.38
N GLY A 119 -27.60 -5.20 14.68
CA GLY A 119 -28.45 -4.87 15.82
C GLY A 119 -28.61 -3.38 16.15
N HIS A 120 -27.66 -2.52 15.76
CA HIS A 120 -27.75 -1.08 16.05
C HIS A 120 -27.45 -0.25 14.80
N CYS A 121 -28.18 0.85 14.64
CA CYS A 121 -28.33 1.64 13.40
C CYS A 121 -27.09 2.40 12.91
N ASN A 122 -25.88 1.98 13.25
CA ASN A 122 -24.64 2.55 12.73
C ASN A 122 -23.75 1.40 12.21
N PRO A 123 -23.27 1.45 10.96
CA PRO A 123 -22.27 0.50 10.50
C PRO A 123 -21.09 0.57 11.47
N PRO A 124 -20.61 -0.57 12.00
CA PRO A 124 -19.51 -0.58 12.95
C PRO A 124 -18.29 0.14 12.37
N PRO A 125 -17.44 0.74 13.21
CA PRO A 125 -16.25 1.43 12.73
C PRO A 125 -15.31 0.43 12.05
N MET A 126 -14.98 0.70 10.79
CA MET A 126 -13.93 -0.05 10.08
C MET A 126 -12.60 0.12 10.80
N TYR A 127 -12.02 -0.96 11.33
CA TYR A 127 -10.68 -0.95 11.93
C TYR A 127 -9.57 -0.97 10.88
N ILE A 128 -9.71 -0.20 9.80
CA ILE A 128 -8.71 -0.15 8.71
C ILE A 128 -7.34 0.30 9.23
N HIS A 129 -7.30 1.18 10.23
CA HIS A 129 -6.07 1.62 10.88
C HIS A 129 -5.34 0.49 11.62
N LEU A 130 -6.08 -0.53 12.11
CA LEU A 130 -5.50 -1.74 12.70
C LEU A 130 -5.08 -2.76 11.63
N ALA A 131 -5.82 -2.84 10.52
CA ALA A 131 -5.47 -3.71 9.39
C ALA A 131 -4.23 -3.23 8.62
N TYR A 132 -4.07 -1.90 8.51
CA TYR A 132 -3.00 -1.24 7.76
C TYR A 132 -1.58 -1.75 8.06
N PRO A 133 -1.11 -1.81 9.32
CA PRO A 133 0.26 -2.25 9.60
C PRO A 133 0.53 -3.71 9.19
N TRP A 134 -0.46 -4.59 9.25
CA TRP A 134 -0.32 -5.98 8.79
C TRP A 134 -0.19 -6.07 7.28
N LEU A 135 -1.02 -5.34 6.54
CA LEU A 135 -0.94 -5.26 5.08
C LEU A 135 0.37 -4.61 4.63
N LEU A 136 0.82 -3.57 5.34
CA LEU A 136 2.08 -2.91 5.06
C LEU A 136 3.27 -3.85 5.29
N GLU A 137 3.29 -4.59 6.39
CA GLU A 137 4.33 -5.57 6.69
C GLU A 137 4.38 -6.67 5.61
N GLY A 138 3.24 -7.28 5.28
CA GLY A 138 3.16 -8.29 4.23
C GLY A 138 3.59 -7.75 2.86
N ALA A 139 3.29 -6.48 2.57
CA ALA A 139 3.71 -5.82 1.34
C ALA A 139 5.23 -5.56 1.31
N ILE A 140 5.84 -5.19 2.45
CA ILE A 140 7.30 -5.06 2.59
C ILE A 140 8.00 -6.39 2.34
N ARG A 141 7.41 -7.50 2.81
CA ARG A 141 7.89 -8.86 2.56
C ARG A 141 7.65 -9.33 1.12
N GLY A 142 6.92 -8.54 0.33
CA GLY A 142 6.72 -8.79 -1.10
C GLY A 142 5.52 -9.67 -1.43
N SER A 143 4.53 -9.83 -0.53
CA SER A 143 3.25 -10.44 -0.92
C SER A 143 2.49 -9.51 -1.85
N PHE A 144 2.10 -10.06 -2.99
CA PHE A 144 1.32 -9.36 -3.98
C PHE A 144 -0.08 -9.05 -3.45
N ARG A 145 -0.73 -9.98 -2.74
CA ARG A 145 -2.07 -9.73 -2.18
C ARG A 145 -2.06 -8.68 -1.10
N CYS A 146 -1.05 -8.64 -0.23
CA CYS A 146 -0.89 -7.58 0.74
C CYS A 146 -0.71 -6.22 0.05
N ILE A 147 0.11 -6.14 -1.00
CA ILE A 147 0.26 -4.92 -1.81
C ILE A 147 -1.08 -4.48 -2.42
N MET A 148 -1.83 -5.40 -3.04
CA MET A 148 -3.10 -5.08 -3.67
C MET A 148 -4.17 -4.65 -2.67
N ASN A 149 -4.23 -5.28 -1.50
CA ASN A 149 -5.13 -4.85 -0.42
C ASN A 149 -4.71 -3.49 0.13
N LEU A 150 -3.42 -3.25 0.35
CA LEU A 150 -2.92 -1.95 0.79
C LEU A 150 -3.31 -0.84 -0.20
N ILE A 151 -3.12 -1.10 -1.49
CA ILE A 151 -3.49 -0.19 -2.58
C ILE A 151 -5.00 0.06 -2.63
N GLY A 152 -5.80 -0.99 -2.80
CA GLY A 152 -7.24 -0.85 -3.00
C GLY A 152 -7.91 -0.29 -1.76
N GLU A 153 -7.55 -0.85 -0.61
CA GLU A 153 -8.34 -0.68 0.60
C GLU A 153 -7.86 0.47 1.45
N CYS A 154 -6.56 0.72 1.52
CA CYS A 154 -6.04 1.82 2.32
C CYS A 154 -5.90 3.10 1.49
N TYR A 155 -5.45 2.99 0.24
CA TYR A 155 -5.08 4.17 -0.56
C TYR A 155 -6.12 4.61 -1.59
N MET A 156 -6.89 3.70 -2.19
CA MET A 156 -7.89 4.06 -3.21
C MET A 156 -9.28 4.32 -2.64
N HIS A 157 -9.81 3.40 -1.84
CA HIS A 157 -11.21 3.44 -1.40
C HIS A 157 -11.45 4.24 -0.13
N GLN A 158 -10.41 4.46 0.68
CA GLN A 158 -10.58 4.92 2.06
C GLN A 158 -9.85 6.20 2.40
N ALA A 159 -8.89 6.64 1.59
CA ALA A 159 -8.35 7.98 1.77
C ALA A 159 -9.44 8.98 1.39
N GLY A 160 -9.83 9.88 2.31
CA GLY A 160 -10.82 10.92 2.02
C GLY A 160 -10.44 11.74 0.78
N PRO A 161 -11.36 12.50 0.16
CA PRO A 161 -11.06 13.31 -1.03
C PRO A 161 -9.85 14.26 -0.82
N ASP A 162 -9.64 14.63 0.44
CA ASP A 162 -8.57 15.51 0.92
C ASP A 162 -7.28 14.78 1.30
N ARG A 163 -7.27 13.44 1.37
CA ARG A 163 -6.09 12.66 1.74
C ARG A 163 -5.62 11.89 0.52
N ARG A 164 -4.68 12.48 -0.21
CA ARG A 164 -4.12 11.84 -1.39
C ARG A 164 -2.91 11.01 -0.99
N THR A 165 -3.07 9.69 -0.99
CA THR A 165 -1.98 8.72 -0.82
C THR A 165 -1.39 8.27 -2.16
N ASP A 166 -1.45 9.15 -3.15
CA ASP A 166 -1.12 8.85 -4.53
C ASP A 166 0.36 8.43 -4.68
N ALA A 167 1.26 8.99 -3.85
CA ALA A 167 2.68 8.72 -3.93
C ALA A 167 3.02 7.33 -3.36
N LEU A 168 2.32 6.92 -2.30
CA LEU A 168 2.40 5.56 -1.77
C LEU A 168 1.76 4.56 -2.73
N PHE A 169 0.61 4.89 -3.31
CA PHE A 169 -0.03 4.09 -4.34
C PHE A 169 0.91 3.82 -5.52
N ASP A 170 1.58 4.85 -6.07
CA ASP A 170 2.57 4.70 -7.15
C ASP A 170 3.76 3.84 -6.73
N TYR A 171 4.25 4.02 -5.50
CA TYR A 171 5.34 3.21 -4.97
C TYR A 171 4.98 1.73 -4.95
N TRP A 172 3.85 1.38 -4.34
CA TRP A 172 3.42 0.00 -4.19
C TRP A 172 3.02 -0.63 -5.50
N GLY A 173 2.37 0.12 -6.41
CA GLY A 173 2.06 -0.39 -7.75
C GLY A 173 3.32 -0.71 -8.56
N LYS A 174 4.41 0.08 -8.39
CA LYS A 174 5.71 -0.26 -8.99
C LYS A 174 6.32 -1.53 -8.39
N ILE A 175 6.21 -1.72 -7.08
CA ILE A 175 6.69 -2.95 -6.43
C ILE A 175 5.90 -4.16 -6.94
N ALA A 176 4.57 -4.07 -7.01
CA ALA A 176 3.69 -5.09 -7.57
C ALA A 176 4.09 -5.47 -9.01
N ASN A 177 4.24 -4.49 -9.90
CA ASN A 177 4.61 -4.75 -11.30
C ASN A 177 6.01 -5.35 -11.46
N ASN A 178 6.91 -5.11 -10.51
CA ASN A 178 8.26 -5.69 -10.53
C ASN A 178 8.30 -7.10 -9.93
N THR A 179 7.22 -7.54 -9.26
CA THR A 179 7.16 -8.87 -8.63
C THR A 179 6.98 -9.97 -9.68
N ASP A 180 6.17 -9.72 -10.70
CA ASP A 180 5.96 -10.65 -11.80
C ASP A 180 5.58 -9.91 -13.09
N THR A 181 6.26 -10.21 -14.19
CA THR A 181 6.07 -9.55 -15.49
C THR A 181 4.74 -9.91 -16.17
N ARG A 182 4.08 -10.99 -15.73
CA ARG A 182 2.74 -11.39 -16.22
C ARG A 182 1.65 -10.45 -15.73
N ILE A 183 1.89 -9.73 -14.64
CA ILE A 183 0.91 -8.79 -14.08
C ILE A 183 0.88 -7.54 -14.98
N PRO A 184 -0.28 -7.19 -15.58
CA PRO A 184 -0.42 -5.97 -16.35
C PRO A 184 -0.04 -4.77 -15.50
N ALA A 185 0.62 -3.79 -16.11
CA ALA A 185 0.97 -2.58 -15.40
C ALA A 185 -0.29 -1.92 -14.81
N LEU A 186 -0.43 -1.98 -13.48
CA LEU A 186 -1.63 -1.58 -12.73
C LEU A 186 -1.97 -0.09 -12.89
N GLY A 187 -2.52 0.34 -14.03
CA GLY A 187 -2.97 1.72 -14.28
C GLY A 187 -1.94 2.81 -13.99
N LEU A 188 -0.66 2.48 -13.74
CA LEU A 188 0.35 3.41 -13.24
C LEU A 188 0.61 4.53 -14.24
N ASN A 189 0.39 4.28 -15.52
CA ASN A 189 0.53 5.27 -16.57
C ASN A 189 -0.54 6.36 -16.47
N GLU A 190 -1.77 5.98 -16.12
CA GLU A 190 -2.87 6.92 -15.93
C GLU A 190 -2.64 7.78 -14.69
N LEU A 191 -2.19 7.16 -13.59
CA LEU A 191 -1.82 7.89 -12.39
C LEU A 191 -0.69 8.91 -12.65
N LYS A 192 0.38 8.50 -13.35
CA LYS A 192 1.47 9.41 -13.75
C LYS A 192 0.97 10.60 -14.57
N TYR A 193 0.02 10.36 -15.48
CA TYR A 193 -0.57 11.43 -16.29
C TYR A 193 -1.37 12.43 -15.44
N ARG A 194 -2.22 11.92 -14.54
CA ARG A 194 -3.08 12.75 -13.67
C ARG A 194 -2.25 13.65 -12.74
N LEU A 195 -1.10 13.18 -12.25
CA LEU A 195 -0.36 13.84 -11.16
C LEU A 195 0.81 14.70 -11.64
N GLY A 196 1.35 14.44 -12.82
CA GLY A 196 2.50 15.19 -13.35
C GLY A 196 2.20 16.58 -13.92
N ARG A 197 0.92 16.98 -14.03
CA ARG A 197 0.53 18.15 -14.85
C ARG A 197 -0.44 19.13 -14.20
N LYS A 198 -0.88 18.89 -12.96
CA LYS A 198 -1.85 19.72 -12.26
C LYS A 198 -1.38 20.02 -10.84
N CYS A 199 -1.68 21.22 -10.35
CA CYS A 199 -1.55 21.56 -8.95
C CYS A 199 -2.48 20.67 -8.12
N VAL A 200 -1.96 19.98 -7.11
CA VAL A 200 -2.75 19.04 -6.31
C VAL A 200 -3.87 19.71 -5.52
N ILE A 201 -3.70 20.99 -5.14
CA ILE A 201 -4.70 21.77 -4.39
C ILE A 201 -5.72 22.44 -5.32
N CYS A 202 -5.27 23.28 -6.24
CA CYS A 202 -6.16 24.13 -7.04
C CYS A 202 -6.36 23.65 -8.50
N SER A 203 -5.82 22.50 -8.86
CA SER A 203 -5.95 21.87 -10.19
C SER A 203 -5.38 22.66 -11.39
N LYS A 204 -4.76 23.84 -11.19
CA LYS A 204 -4.08 24.61 -12.25
C LYS A 204 -3.05 23.75 -12.99
N THR A 205 -3.01 23.85 -14.31
CA THR A 205 -2.04 23.15 -15.16
C THR A 205 -0.81 23.99 -15.45
N ASP A 206 0.29 23.34 -15.81
CA ASP A 206 1.43 24.01 -16.44
C ASP A 206 0.98 24.80 -17.68
N THR A 207 1.40 26.06 -17.80
CA THR A 207 1.20 26.91 -18.98
C THR A 207 2.53 27.54 -19.41
N LYS A 208 2.53 28.38 -20.46
CA LYS A 208 3.74 29.13 -20.84
C LYS A 208 4.19 30.12 -19.76
N THR A 209 3.26 30.62 -18.95
CA THR A 209 3.49 31.65 -17.92
C THR A 209 3.51 31.09 -16.51
N LEU A 210 2.93 29.90 -16.28
CA LEU A 210 2.90 29.22 -15.00
C LEU A 210 3.66 27.90 -15.08
N THR A 211 4.75 27.79 -14.32
CA THR A 211 5.46 26.52 -14.14
C THR A 211 5.18 25.98 -12.75
N LEU A 212 4.62 24.78 -12.68
CA LEU A 212 4.39 24.03 -11.47
C LEU A 212 5.73 23.53 -10.90
N THR A 213 5.89 23.69 -9.60
CA THR A 213 7.02 23.17 -8.83
C THR A 213 6.65 21.81 -8.24
N GLN A 214 7.60 20.87 -8.25
CA GLN A 214 7.39 19.56 -7.62
C GLN A 214 7.84 19.58 -6.17
N CYS A 215 7.17 18.81 -5.32
CA CYS A 215 7.64 18.56 -3.96
C CYS A 215 9.09 18.10 -3.97
N MET A 216 9.97 18.77 -3.24
CA MET A 216 11.40 18.44 -3.25
C MET A 216 11.72 17.07 -2.63
N GLY A 217 10.86 16.60 -1.72
CA GLY A 217 11.01 15.32 -1.03
C GLY A 217 10.64 14.13 -1.90
N CYS A 218 9.37 14.01 -2.28
CA CYS A 218 8.87 12.87 -3.07
C CYS A 218 8.98 13.07 -4.59
N SER A 219 9.12 14.32 -5.06
CA SER A 219 9.05 14.69 -6.49
C SER A 219 7.77 14.24 -7.20
N PHE A 220 6.71 13.98 -6.43
CA PHE A 220 5.50 13.33 -6.91
C PHE A 220 4.37 14.33 -7.15
N HIS A 221 4.01 15.13 -6.14
CA HIS A 221 3.00 16.18 -6.29
C HIS A 221 3.58 17.47 -6.87
N CYS A 222 2.74 18.18 -7.61
CA CYS A 222 3.03 19.47 -8.24
C CYS A 222 2.19 20.60 -7.59
N TYR A 223 2.75 21.80 -7.54
CA TYR A 223 2.13 22.99 -6.93
C TYR A 223 2.31 24.22 -7.82
N CYS A 224 1.30 25.08 -7.88
CA CYS A 224 1.41 26.36 -8.59
C CYS A 224 1.98 27.50 -7.74
N SER A 225 2.07 27.32 -6.43
CA SER A 225 2.53 28.31 -5.46
C SER A 225 2.98 27.63 -4.17
N GLU A 226 3.76 28.34 -3.36
CA GLU A 226 4.16 27.92 -2.02
C GLU A 226 2.96 27.78 -1.08
N SER A 227 1.92 28.61 -1.26
CA SER A 227 0.67 28.49 -0.50
C SER A 227 -0.02 27.15 -0.74
N CYS A 228 -0.18 26.72 -2.00
CA CYS A 228 -0.74 25.40 -2.32
C CYS A 228 0.12 24.27 -1.77
N GLN A 229 1.45 24.40 -1.80
CA GLN A 229 2.32 23.41 -1.19
C GLN A 229 2.13 23.33 0.33
N THR A 230 2.04 24.47 1.01
CA THR A 230 1.88 24.56 2.47
C THR A 230 0.53 23.99 2.93
N THR A 231 -0.56 24.33 2.22
CA THR A 231 -1.88 23.75 2.45
C THR A 231 -1.85 22.23 2.30
N HIS A 232 -1.29 21.70 1.19
CA HIS A 232 -1.18 20.25 1.02
C HIS A 232 -0.31 19.59 2.11
N TRP A 233 0.76 20.27 2.50
CA TRP A 233 1.71 19.80 3.50
C TRP A 233 1.10 19.65 4.89
N ASN A 234 0.35 20.65 5.34
CA ASN A 234 -0.20 20.73 6.70
C ASN A 234 -1.64 20.18 6.79
N GLU A 235 -2.53 20.65 5.92
CA GLU A 235 -3.98 20.38 6.05
C GLU A 235 -4.36 19.01 5.46
N HIS A 236 -3.62 18.56 4.44
CA HIS A 236 -3.87 17.31 3.74
C HIS A 236 -2.86 16.20 4.09
N ASN A 237 -2.06 16.41 5.14
CA ASN A 237 -1.05 15.48 5.64
C ASN A 237 -0.07 14.92 4.57
N HIS A 238 0.28 15.71 3.56
CA HIS A 238 1.32 15.29 2.61
C HIS A 238 2.69 15.12 3.31
N ARG A 239 2.91 15.81 4.42
CA ARG A 239 4.12 15.67 5.24
C ARG A 239 4.38 14.21 5.63
N GLY A 240 3.37 13.54 6.19
CA GLY A 240 3.48 12.16 6.65
C GLY A 240 3.72 11.19 5.49
N GLU A 241 2.91 11.28 4.45
CA GLU A 241 3.06 10.48 3.22
C GLU A 241 4.45 10.67 2.60
N CYS A 242 4.90 11.92 2.44
CA CYS A 242 6.20 12.23 1.84
C CYS A 242 7.36 11.64 2.64
N LYS A 243 7.30 11.67 3.98
CA LYS A 243 8.35 11.10 4.83
C LYS A 243 8.33 9.59 4.81
N GLN A 244 7.15 8.96 4.86
CA GLN A 244 7.03 7.51 4.73
C GLN A 244 7.61 7.02 3.40
N LEU A 245 7.29 7.70 2.30
CA LEU A 245 7.85 7.37 0.99
C LEU A 245 9.38 7.51 0.96
N ARG A 246 9.94 8.51 1.66
CA ARG A 246 11.41 8.64 1.79
C ARG A 246 12.02 7.48 2.59
N ILE A 247 11.37 7.02 3.65
CA ILE A 247 11.79 5.83 4.42
C ILE A 247 11.77 4.61 3.49
N LEU A 248 10.67 4.38 2.78
CA LEU A 248 10.55 3.26 1.82
C LEU A 248 11.62 3.33 0.73
N HIS A 249 11.86 4.49 0.12
CA HIS A 249 12.92 4.64 -0.88
C HIS A 249 14.33 4.37 -0.35
N LYS A 250 14.59 4.74 0.90
CA LYS A 250 15.92 4.60 1.51
C LYS A 250 16.17 3.19 2.04
N TYR A 251 15.17 2.58 2.67
CA TYR A 251 15.34 1.35 3.45
C TYR A 251 14.59 0.13 2.89
N HIS A 252 13.55 0.31 2.08
CA HIS A 252 12.85 -0.80 1.44
C HIS A 252 13.35 -1.02 0.01
N LYS A 253 13.24 -0.01 -0.86
CA LYS A 253 13.50 -0.14 -2.31
C LYS A 253 14.84 -0.81 -2.68
N PRO A 254 15.99 -0.50 -2.05
CA PRO A 254 17.26 -1.13 -2.40
C PRO A 254 17.34 -2.61 -2.00
N TYR A 255 16.51 -3.03 -1.04
CA TYR A 255 16.54 -4.36 -0.43
C TYR A 255 15.27 -5.16 -0.71
N ALA A 256 14.29 -4.62 -1.43
CA ALA A 256 12.96 -5.21 -1.61
C ALA A 256 13.04 -6.66 -2.11
N LYS A 257 13.88 -6.92 -3.11
CA LYS A 257 14.12 -8.29 -3.62
C LYS A 257 14.74 -9.20 -2.54
N ALA A 258 15.79 -8.73 -1.87
CA ALA A 258 16.48 -9.53 -0.85
C ALA A 258 15.60 -9.83 0.38
N ILE A 259 14.76 -8.88 0.79
CA ILE A 259 13.75 -9.06 1.84
C ILE A 259 12.73 -10.12 1.41
N ARG A 260 12.20 -10.03 0.18
CA ARG A 260 11.26 -11.01 -0.37
C ARG A 260 11.87 -12.41 -0.46
N ASP A 261 13.07 -12.51 -1.02
CA ASP A 261 13.77 -13.79 -1.19
C ASP A 261 14.06 -14.44 0.18
N ALA A 262 14.38 -13.65 1.21
CA ALA A 262 14.52 -14.14 2.58
C ALA A 262 13.18 -14.65 3.14
N ALA A 263 12.10 -13.88 3.00
CA ALA A 263 10.79 -14.27 3.46
C ALA A 263 10.27 -15.56 2.79
N ILE A 264 10.56 -15.79 1.51
CA ILE A 264 10.25 -17.04 0.78
C ILE A 264 11.00 -18.24 1.38
N ARG A 265 12.23 -18.05 1.85
CA ARG A 265 12.99 -19.11 2.53
C ARG A 265 12.57 -19.33 3.98
N GLY A 266 11.72 -18.46 4.54
CA GLY A 266 11.41 -18.43 5.96
C GLY A 266 12.47 -17.73 6.83
N ASP A 267 13.41 -17.01 6.22
CA ASP A 267 14.45 -16.25 6.90
C ASP A 267 14.01 -14.81 7.21
N ILE A 268 14.62 -14.18 8.21
CA ILE A 268 14.49 -12.75 8.49
C ILE A 268 15.71 -12.00 7.93
N HIS A 269 15.49 -11.11 6.97
CA HIS A 269 16.55 -10.26 6.42
C HIS A 269 16.87 -9.08 7.38
N PRO A 270 18.13 -8.78 7.73
CA PRO A 270 18.46 -7.71 8.70
C PRO A 270 17.95 -6.31 8.33
N ALA A 271 17.87 -6.00 7.02
CA ALA A 271 17.28 -4.73 6.57
C ALA A 271 15.78 -4.59 6.89
N LEU A 272 15.08 -5.71 7.11
CA LEU A 272 13.67 -5.71 7.49
C LEU A 272 13.46 -5.12 8.88
N GLU A 273 14.21 -5.58 9.88
CA GLU A 273 14.14 -5.06 11.27
C GLU A 273 14.39 -3.55 11.30
N LYS A 274 15.44 -3.11 10.59
CA LYS A 274 15.77 -1.68 10.48
C LYS A 274 14.63 -0.90 9.82
N LEU A 275 14.01 -1.45 8.79
CA LEU A 275 12.88 -0.82 8.10
C LEU A 275 11.63 -0.77 9.00
N GLN A 276 11.32 -1.84 9.72
CA GLN A 276 10.21 -1.91 10.68
C GLN A 276 10.35 -0.82 11.75
N TYR A 277 11.54 -0.70 12.35
CA TYR A 277 11.83 0.38 13.29
C TYR A 277 11.65 1.76 12.66
N LYS A 278 12.18 1.99 11.45
CA LYS A 278 12.07 3.29 10.77
C LYS A 278 10.64 3.64 10.34
N LEU A 279 9.78 2.65 10.11
CA LEU A 279 8.37 2.85 9.84
C LEU A 279 7.51 2.89 11.11
N GLY A 280 8.08 2.62 12.29
CA GLY A 280 7.33 2.52 13.54
C GLY A 280 6.42 1.29 13.62
N LEU A 281 6.70 0.24 12.84
CA LEU A 281 5.97 -1.03 12.90
C LEU A 281 6.26 -1.82 14.18
N SER A 282 7.39 -1.51 14.84
CA SER A 282 7.86 -2.15 16.07
C SER A 282 7.62 -1.33 17.34
N ARG A 283 6.74 -0.31 17.29
CA ARG A 283 6.51 0.56 18.46
C ARG A 283 5.88 -0.20 19.62
N PRO A 284 6.10 0.23 20.87
CA PRO A 284 5.46 -0.36 22.04
C PRO A 284 3.93 -0.27 21.93
N LEU A 285 3.24 -1.27 22.49
CA LEU A 285 1.78 -1.36 22.44
C LEU A 285 1.12 -0.14 23.11
N GLU A 286 1.73 0.35 24.18
CA GLU A 286 1.25 1.46 25.01
C GLU A 286 1.07 2.75 24.18
N ASP A 287 1.92 2.96 23.16
CA ASP A 287 1.86 4.14 22.28
C ASP A 287 0.57 4.21 21.46
N TYR A 288 -0.15 3.10 21.30
CA TYR A 288 -1.35 3.01 20.46
C TYR A 288 -2.45 2.14 21.05
N GLN A 289 -2.38 1.84 22.35
CA GLN A 289 -3.40 1.07 23.06
C GLN A 289 -4.78 1.75 22.98
N GLU A 290 -4.80 3.09 23.07
CA GLU A 290 -6.01 3.89 22.96
C GLU A 290 -6.74 3.69 21.61
N LEU A 291 -5.96 3.55 20.53
CA LEU A 291 -6.50 3.30 19.18
C LEU A 291 -7.13 1.92 19.08
N ILE A 292 -6.58 0.92 19.77
CA ILE A 292 -7.08 -0.45 19.77
C ILE A 292 -8.35 -0.58 20.61
N ASP A 293 -8.30 -0.12 21.86
CA ASP A 293 -9.35 -0.42 22.84
C ASP A 293 -10.57 0.48 22.69
N TYR A 294 -10.32 1.75 22.36
CA TYR A 294 -11.35 2.78 22.41
C TYR A 294 -11.60 3.45 21.06
N ASN A 295 -10.75 3.20 20.06
CA ASN A 295 -10.77 3.92 18.79
C ASN A 295 -10.75 5.45 19.03
N THR A 296 -9.92 5.87 20.00
CA THR A 296 -9.67 7.27 20.32
C THR A 296 -8.18 7.60 20.23
N HIS A 297 -7.87 8.89 20.07
CA HIS A 297 -6.53 9.43 20.17
C HIS A 297 -6.59 10.76 20.93
N ASP A 298 -5.82 10.86 22.01
CA ASP A 298 -5.85 12.01 22.93
C ASP A 298 -7.27 12.25 23.51
N GLY A 299 -7.98 11.15 23.82
CA GLY A 299 -9.33 11.16 24.37
C GLY A 299 -10.42 11.54 23.38
N LYS A 300 -10.10 11.67 22.08
CA LYS A 300 -11.05 12.05 21.04
C LYS A 300 -11.32 10.90 20.09
N LEU A 301 -12.59 10.71 19.72
CA LEU A 301 -12.98 9.73 18.72
C LEU A 301 -12.25 9.99 17.41
N ILE A 302 -11.62 8.95 16.87
CA ILE A 302 -10.91 9.07 15.61
C ILE A 302 -11.77 8.66 14.43
N ASN A 303 -11.44 9.20 13.26
CA ASN A 303 -11.82 8.60 11.99
C ASN A 303 -10.71 7.60 11.59
N PRO A 304 -10.95 6.28 11.57
CA PRO A 304 -9.96 5.27 11.18
C PRO A 304 -9.22 5.54 9.87
N LYS A 305 -9.90 6.17 8.90
CA LYS A 305 -9.34 6.52 7.59
C LYS A 305 -8.22 7.56 7.69
N ASP A 306 -8.18 8.31 8.78
CA ASP A 306 -7.16 9.32 9.00
C ASP A 306 -5.83 8.70 9.46
N TYR A 307 -5.86 7.43 9.88
CA TYR A 307 -4.76 6.70 10.52
C TYR A 307 -4.13 5.66 9.58
N VAL A 308 -4.56 5.60 8.32
CA VAL A 308 -3.91 4.78 7.25
C VAL A 308 -2.82 5.55 6.49
N VAL A 309 -2.68 6.84 6.77
CA VAL A 309 -1.55 7.67 6.31
C VAL A 309 -0.57 7.82 7.45
N ALA A 310 0.72 7.78 7.16
CA ALA A 310 1.75 7.99 8.16
C ALA A 310 1.58 9.30 8.96
N ARG A 311 2.07 9.25 10.20
CA ARG A 311 2.28 10.39 11.10
C ARG A 311 3.22 11.41 10.46
N GLU A 312 3.30 12.58 11.07
CA GLU A 312 4.17 13.67 10.62
C GLU A 312 5.66 13.31 10.54
N ASP A 313 6.13 12.24 11.18
CA ASP A 313 7.50 11.75 11.11
C ASP A 313 7.72 10.68 10.02
N GLY A 314 6.65 10.24 9.35
CA GLY A 314 6.66 9.20 8.32
C GLY A 314 6.46 7.78 8.86
N THR A 315 6.23 7.62 10.16
CA THR A 315 5.91 6.33 10.77
C THR A 315 4.41 6.05 10.71
N VAL A 316 4.00 4.79 10.86
CA VAL A 316 2.59 4.40 10.92
C VAL A 316 1.93 4.94 12.18
N TRP A 317 0.64 4.68 12.45
CA TRP A 317 0.00 5.00 13.74
C TRP A 317 -0.03 3.81 14.69
N VAL A 318 -0.27 2.62 14.17
CA VAL A 318 -0.36 1.35 14.92
C VAL A 318 0.74 0.42 14.44
N GLY A 319 1.45 -0.22 15.37
CA GLY A 319 2.48 -1.22 15.03
C GLY A 319 1.88 -2.59 14.69
N SER A 320 2.57 -3.38 13.86
CA SER A 320 2.23 -4.80 13.64
C SER A 320 2.92 -5.71 14.66
N PHE A 321 4.10 -5.34 15.14
CA PHE A 321 4.85 -6.08 16.15
C PHE A 321 5.05 -5.18 17.35
N PRO A 322 4.12 -5.11 18.31
CA PRO A 322 4.42 -4.43 19.55
C PRO A 322 5.68 -5.06 20.13
N SER A 323 6.78 -4.31 20.19
CA SER A 323 7.94 -4.79 20.91
C SER A 323 7.49 -4.95 22.35
N MET A 324 7.51 -6.18 22.87
CA MET A 324 7.45 -6.34 24.32
C MET A 324 8.66 -5.58 24.83
N CYS A 325 8.41 -4.52 25.61
CA CYS A 325 9.46 -3.73 26.22
C CYS A 325 10.44 -4.70 26.87
N VAL A 326 11.63 -4.86 26.27
CA VAL A 326 12.72 -5.57 26.93
C VAL A 326 13.11 -4.63 28.07
N SER A 327 12.61 -4.90 29.26
CA SER A 327 12.99 -4.20 30.47
C SER A 327 14.50 -4.36 30.62
N GLY A 328 15.24 -3.34 30.19
CA GLY A 328 16.67 -3.19 30.40
C GLY A 328 16.98 -2.79 31.83
#